data_AF-A0A851RP75-F1
#
_entry.id   AF-A0A851RP75-F1
#
_cell.length_a   1.000
_cell.length_b   1.000
_cell.length_c   1.000
_cell.angle_alpha   90.00
_cell.angle_beta   90.00
_cell.angle_gamma   90.00
#
_symmetry.space_group_name_H-M   'P 1'
#
loop_
_entity.id
_entity.type
_entity.pdbx_description
1 polymer ?
#
loop_
_entity_poly.entity_id
_entity_poly.type
_entity_poly.pdbx_seq_one_letter_code
_entity_poly.pdbx_strand_id
1 'polypeptide(L)' 'PSVSISLWPSSSQPSPGCLLCSVMDFYPAESQLRWFQGQQELSGHVVATDLVPSGDW' A
#
# COMPACT_ATOMS: atom_id res chain seq x y z
N PRO A 1 -0.88 13.65 -3.13
CA PRO A 1 -0.76 12.18 -3.08
C PRO A 1 -1.65 11.55 -4.16
N SER A 2 -1.03 10.76 -5.03
CA SER A 2 -1.72 9.85 -5.94
C SER A 2 -1.77 8.46 -5.31
N VAL A 3 -2.94 7.82 -5.30
CA VAL A 3 -3.15 6.52 -4.66
C VAL A 3 -3.76 5.56 -5.67
N SER A 4 -3.17 4.37 -5.80
CA SER A 4 -3.67 3.29 -6.64
C SER A 4 -3.70 1.97 -5.88
N ILE A 5 -4.79 1.21 -6.04
CA ILE A 5 -4.97 -0.11 -5.43
C ILE A 5 -5.05 -1.15 -6.54
N SER A 6 -4.24 -2.20 -6.44
CA SER A 6 -4.23 -3.32 -7.38
C SER A 6 -4.13 -4.65 -6.66
N LEU A 7 -4.43 -5.74 -7.38
CA LEU A 7 -4.14 -7.08 -6.91
C LEU A 7 -2.64 -7.34 -7.08
N TRP A 8 -2.00 -7.76 -6.00
CA TRP A 8 -0.63 -8.26 -6.06
C TRP A 8 -0.62 -9.59 -6.84
N PRO A 9 0.33 -9.80 -7.76
CA PRO A 9 0.37 -11.02 -8.54
C PRO A 9 0.61 -12.24 -7.64
N SER A 10 -0.41 -13.10 -7.50
CA SER A 10 -0.24 -14.44 -6.94
C SER A 10 0.31 -15.35 -8.03
N SER A 11 1.53 -15.87 -7.83
CA SER A 11 2.06 -17.01 -8.58
C SER A 11 1.08 -18.18 -8.49
N SER A 12 0.63 -18.69 -9.65
CA SER A 12 0.00 -19.97 -10.03
C SER A 12 -0.83 -20.82 -9.03
N GLN A 13 -1.10 -20.35 -7.82
CA GLN A 13 -1.73 -21.09 -6.74
C GLN A 13 -2.86 -20.24 -6.15
N PRO A 14 -4.02 -20.82 -5.81
CA PRO A 14 -5.15 -20.10 -5.22
C PRO A 14 -4.80 -19.67 -3.79
N SER A 15 -3.98 -18.63 -3.68
CA SER A 15 -3.74 -17.89 -2.47
C SER A 15 -4.78 -16.77 -2.38
N PRO A 16 -5.26 -16.42 -1.18
CA PRO A 16 -6.06 -15.21 -1.03
C PRO A 16 -5.30 -14.04 -1.64
N GLY A 17 -5.92 -13.34 -2.59
CA GLY A 17 -5.27 -12.26 -3.32
C GLY A 17 -4.80 -11.18 -2.36
N CYS A 18 -3.51 -10.83 -2.41
CA CYS A 18 -2.97 -9.72 -1.63
C CYS A 18 -3.29 -8.41 -2.35
N LEU A 19 -3.63 -7.35 -1.61
CA LEU A 19 -3.84 -6.02 -2.16
C LEU A 19 -2.55 -5.22 -2.06
N LEU A 20 -2.21 -4.52 -3.14
CA LEU A 20 -1.13 -3.54 -3.18
C LEU A 20 -1.74 -2.14 -3.17
N CYS A 21 -1.28 -1.28 -2.26
CA CYS A 21 -1.57 0.15 -2.29
C CYS A 21 -0.28 0.89 -2.61
N SER A 22 -0.25 1.55 -3.77
CA SER A 22 0.84 2.42 -4.17
C SER A 22 0.48 3.87 -3.88
N VAL A 23 1.34 4.58 -3.14
CA VAL A 23 1.19 6.01 -2.84
C VAL A 23 2.38 6.76 -3.44
N MET A 24 2.08 7.75 -4.28
CA MET A 24 3.06 8.59 -4.97
C MET A 24 2.73 10.08 -4.78
N ASP A 25 3.63 10.96 -5.17
CA ASP A 25 3.42 12.42 -5.23
C ASP A 25 2.88 13.02 -3.92
N PHE A 26 3.53 12.70 -2.80
CA PHE A 26 3.14 13.14 -1.47
C PHE A 26 4.29 13.89 -0.77
N TYR A 27 3.91 14.90 0.01
CA TYR A 27 4.79 15.70 0.86
C TYR A 27 3.97 16.20 2.06
N PRO A 28 4.53 16.28 3.28
CA PRO A 28 5.90 15.87 3.66
C PRO A 28 6.10 14.35 3.58
N ALA A 29 7.35 13.90 3.67
CA ALA A 29 7.70 12.48 3.62
C ALA A 29 7.04 11.69 4.77
N GLU A 30 6.92 12.30 5.95
CA GLU A 30 6.26 11.69 7.09
C GLU A 30 4.74 11.55 6.82
N SER A 31 4.31 10.31 6.57
CA SER A 31 2.93 9.98 6.23
C SER A 31 2.55 8.61 6.79
N GLN A 32 1.24 8.37 6.94
CA GLN A 32 0.72 7.12 7.52
C GLN A 32 -0.24 6.43 6.54
N LEU A 33 0.00 5.14 6.32
CA LEU A 33 -0.87 4.27 5.53
C LEU A 33 -1.62 3.31 6.45
N ARG A 34 -2.95 3.22 6.29
CA ARG A 34 -3.81 2.34 7.06
C ARG A 34 -4.78 1.61 6.14
N TRP A 35 -4.95 0.32 6.38
CA TRP A 35 -5.92 -0.50 5.66
C TRP A 35 -7.18 -0.66 6.49
N PHE A 36 -8.33 -0.62 5.83
CA PHE A 36 -9.62 -0.85 6.46
C PHE A 36 -10.42 -1.88 5.68
N GLN A 37 -11.08 -2.78 6.38
CA GLN A 37 -12.15 -3.61 5.84
C GLN A 37 -13.48 -3.11 6.40
N GLY A 38 -14.22 -2.35 5.59
CA GLY A 38 -15.35 -1.58 6.09
C GLY A 38 -14.87 -0.49 7.05
N GLN A 39 -15.27 -0.58 8.32
CA GLN A 39 -14.88 0.37 9.38
C GLN A 39 -13.78 -0.16 10.30
N GLN A 40 -13.35 -1.40 10.11
CA GLN A 40 -12.34 -2.03 10.96
C GLN A 40 -10.94 -1.86 10.36
N GLU A 41 -10.02 -1.31 11.15
CA GLU A 41 -8.61 -1.18 10.78
C GLU A 41 -7.93 -2.56 10.74
N LEU A 42 -7.17 -2.82 9.67
CA LEU A 42 -6.36 -4.02 9.50
C LEU A 42 -4.92 -3.73 9.87
N SER A 43 -4.35 -4.52 10.79
CA SER A 43 -2.97 -4.34 11.28
C SER A 43 -2.11 -5.61 11.16
N GLY A 44 -2.71 -6.81 11.19
CA GLY A 44 -1.95 -8.08 11.25
C GLY A 44 -1.35 -8.59 9.94
N HIS A 45 -1.80 -8.09 8.78
CA HIS A 45 -1.39 -8.57 7.45
C HIS A 45 -1.00 -7.43 6.50
N VAL A 46 -0.68 -6.26 7.06
CA VAL A 46 -0.29 -5.08 6.29
C VAL A 46 1.23 -4.99 6.28
N VAL A 47 1.81 -4.90 5.08
CA VAL A 47 3.23 -4.60 4.90
C VAL A 47 3.33 -3.27 4.15
N ALA A 48 4.05 -2.33 4.74
CA ALA A 48 4.44 -1.08 4.08
C ALA A 48 5.93 -1.17 3.72
N THR A 49 6.29 -0.68 2.53
CA THR A 49 7.69 -0.51 2.16
C THR A 49 8.21 0.82 2.69
N ASP A 50 9.53 0.92 2.84
CA ASP A 50 10.17 2.21 3.08
C ASP A 50 9.86 3.21 1.97
N LEU A 51 9.92 4.50 2.31
CA LEU A 51 9.69 5.57 1.35
C LEU A 51 10.85 5.60 0.35
N VAL A 52 10.49 5.58 -0.93
CA VAL A 52 11.44 5.73 -2.03
C VAL A 52 11.34 7.17 -2.54
N PRO A 53 12.39 7.99 -2.42
CA PRO A 53 12.38 9.36 -2.92
C PRO A 53 12.24 9.37 -4.45
N SER A 54 11.31 10.17 -4.97
CA SER A 54 11.08 10.34 -6.40
C SER A 54 12.22 11.10 -7.12
N GLY A 55 13.10 11.81 -6.37
CA GLY A 55 14.30 12.47 -6.90
C GLY A 55 14.06 13.83 -7.58
N ASP A 56 12.82 14.32 -7.56
CA ASP A 56 12.34 15.57 -8.15
C ASP A 56 12.12 16.71 -7.13
N TRP A 57 12.53 16.51 -5.87
CA TRP A 57 12.38 17.45 -4.74
C TRP A 57 13.70 18.04 -4.30
#